data_AF-A0A5N7ZGA6-F1
#
_entry.id   AF-A0A5N7ZGA6-F1
#
_cell.length_a   1.000
_cell.length_b   1.000
_cell.length_c   1.000
_cell.angle_alpha   90.00
_cell.angle_beta   90.00
_cell.angle_gamma   90.00
#
_symmetry.space_group_name_H-M   'P 1'
#
loop_
_entity.id
_entity.type
_entity.pdbx_description
1 polymer ?
#
loop_
_entity_poly.entity_id
_entity_poly.type
_entity_poly.pdbx_seq_one_letter_code
_entity_poly.pdbx_strand_id
1 'polypeptide(L)'
;MAEADCKKYLRLSGLEPLIITPESIFVNVGERTNVTGSRKFLRLIKEEKYEEALDIARAQVEGGAQIVDINMDEGMLDGVAAMTRFLNLVASEPDISRVPVMIDSSKWEIIEAGLKVVQGKCVVNSISLKEGEATFIHHAK
;
A
#
# COMPACT_ATOMS: atom_id res chain seq x y z
N MET A 1 -10.57 8.73 38.83
CA MET A 1 -10.38 8.91 37.38
C MET A 1 -10.83 7.61 36.74
N ALA A 2 -11.88 7.64 35.91
CA ALA A 2 -12.28 6.45 35.17
C ALA A 2 -11.13 6.06 34.24
N GLU A 3 -10.66 4.81 34.32
CA GLU A 3 -9.80 4.23 33.30
C GLU A 3 -10.54 4.37 31.97
N ALA A 4 -10.04 5.23 31.09
CA ALA A 4 -10.53 5.25 29.73
C ALA A 4 -10.22 3.87 29.15
N ASP A 5 -11.26 3.09 28.87
CA ASP A 5 -11.21 1.84 28.11
C ASP A 5 -10.70 2.17 26.70
N CYS A 6 -9.38 2.36 26.58
CA CYS A 6 -8.73 2.77 25.35
C CYS A 6 -8.50 1.53 24.49
N LYS A 7 -9.59 0.92 24.01
CA LYS A 7 -9.53 -0.15 23.02
C LYS A 7 -8.74 0.36 21.81
N LYS A 8 -7.58 -0.26 21.59
CA LYS A 8 -6.70 0.04 20.44
C LYS A 8 -7.27 -0.65 19.20
N TYR A 9 -8.01 0.10 18.40
CA TYR A 9 -8.45 -0.34 17.08
C TYR A 9 -7.36 -0.13 16.03
N LEU A 10 -7.37 -0.95 14.98
CA LEU A 10 -6.52 -0.72 13.83
C LEU A 10 -7.01 0.55 13.12
N ARG A 11 -6.16 1.57 13.13
CA ARG A 11 -6.38 2.84 12.45
C ARG A 11 -5.39 2.94 11.30
N LEU A 12 -5.90 3.14 10.10
CA LEU A 12 -5.18 3.42 8.88
C LEU A 12 -5.69 4.75 8.32
N SER A 13 -4.99 5.36 7.37
CA SER A 13 -5.53 6.51 6.64
C SER A 13 -4.92 6.64 5.25
N GLY A 14 -5.74 7.06 4.30
CA GLY A 14 -5.29 7.86 3.17
C GLY A 14 -5.41 9.33 3.55
N LEU A 15 -6.13 10.11 2.73
CA LEU A 15 -6.68 11.41 3.13
C LEU A 15 -7.85 11.25 4.11
N GLU A 16 -8.59 10.14 4.03
CA GLU A 16 -9.68 9.80 4.94
C GLU A 16 -9.25 8.71 5.93
N PRO A 17 -9.76 8.73 7.18
CA PRO A 17 -9.46 7.70 8.16
C PRO A 17 -10.22 6.39 7.88
N LEU A 18 -9.53 5.27 7.98
CA LEU A 18 -10.12 3.93 8.02
C LEU A 18 -9.89 3.34 9.43
N ILE A 19 -10.96 3.24 10.21
CA ILE A 19 -10.94 2.67 11.57
C ILE A 19 -11.63 1.30 11.53
N ILE A 20 -10.86 0.25 11.79
CA ILE A 20 -11.34 -1.13 11.78
C ILE A 20 -11.66 -1.55 13.21
N THR A 21 -12.94 -1.83 13.43
CA THR A 21 -13.55 -2.19 14.73
C THR A 21 -14.14 -3.60 14.66
N PRO A 22 -14.47 -4.23 15.79
CA PRO A 22 -15.16 -5.53 15.81
C PRO A 22 -16.50 -5.54 15.05
N GLU A 23 -17.14 -4.38 14.90
CA GLU A 23 -18.41 -4.20 14.18
C GLU A 23 -18.20 -3.91 12.68
N SER A 24 -16.97 -3.68 12.25
CA SER A 24 -16.64 -3.45 10.85
C SER A 24 -16.88 -4.72 10.02
N ILE A 25 -17.39 -4.56 8.80
CA ILE A 25 -17.45 -5.64 7.82
C ILE A 25 -16.04 -5.99 7.31
N PHE A 26 -15.97 -7.00 6.45
CA PHE A 26 -14.73 -7.39 5.78
C PHE A 26 -14.09 -6.19 5.04
N VAL A 27 -12.78 -6.03 5.21
CA VAL A 27 -12.00 -4.95 4.57
C VAL A 27 -11.38 -5.47 3.29
N ASN A 28 -11.85 -4.96 2.15
CA ASN A 28 -11.34 -5.36 0.85
C ASN A 28 -10.03 -4.63 0.52
N VAL A 29 -9.00 -5.40 0.15
CA VAL A 29 -7.71 -4.90 -0.35
C VAL A 29 -7.68 -5.11 -1.87
N GLY A 30 -7.50 -4.04 -2.64
CA GLY A 30 -7.40 -4.11 -4.10
C GLY A 30 -6.01 -4.57 -4.55
N GLU A 31 -5.93 -5.73 -5.20
CA GLU A 31 -4.68 -6.42 -5.59
C GLU A 31 -4.16 -6.14 -7.01
N ARG A 32 -4.91 -5.42 -7.86
CA ARG A 32 -4.63 -5.34 -9.32
C ARG A 32 -3.45 -4.44 -9.69
N THR A 33 -3.00 -3.61 -8.75
CA THR A 33 -1.84 -2.72 -8.81
C THR A 33 -0.55 -3.45 -8.43
N ASN A 34 -0.39 -4.66 -8.96
CA ASN A 34 0.72 -5.56 -8.66
C ASN A 34 1.44 -6.00 -9.94
N VAL A 35 2.70 -5.61 -10.10
CA VAL A 35 3.47 -5.91 -11.32
C VAL A 35 3.74 -7.41 -11.51
N THR A 36 3.82 -8.19 -10.43
CA THR A 36 3.97 -9.65 -10.50
C THR A 36 2.64 -10.34 -10.83
N GLY A 37 1.53 -9.87 -10.25
CA GLY A 37 0.21 -10.49 -10.36
C GLY A 37 -0.63 -10.04 -11.56
N SER A 38 -0.33 -8.88 -12.16
CA SER A 38 -1.15 -8.25 -13.19
C SER A 38 -0.34 -7.93 -14.45
N ARG A 39 -0.51 -8.73 -15.51
CA ARG A 39 0.13 -8.50 -16.82
C ARG A 39 -0.20 -7.12 -17.40
N LYS A 40 -1.43 -6.64 -17.17
CA LYS A 40 -1.84 -5.30 -17.61
C LYS A 40 -1.05 -4.23 -16.87
N PHE A 41 -0.99 -4.31 -15.54
CA PHE A 41 -0.28 -3.32 -14.72
C PHE A 41 1.23 -3.32 -15.01
N LEU A 42 1.85 -4.50 -15.09
CA LEU A 42 3.25 -4.67 -15.49
C LEU A 42 3.57 -3.96 -16.81
N ARG A 43 2.74 -4.17 -17.84
CA ARG A 43 2.92 -3.51 -19.14
C ARG A 43 2.85 -2.00 -19.01
N LEU A 44 1.86 -1.47 -18.28
CA LEU A 44 1.68 -0.03 -18.11
C LEU A 44 2.85 0.61 -17.37
N ILE A 45 3.37 -0.03 -16.32
CA ILE A 45 4.54 0.46 -15.59
C ILE A 45 5.81 0.41 -16.48
N LYS A 46 6.03 -0.68 -17.22
CA LYS A 46 7.17 -0.81 -18.15
C LYS A 46 7.13 0.18 -19.32
N GLU A 47 5.93 0.50 -19.82
CA GLU A 47 5.72 1.47 -20.90
C GLU A 47 5.54 2.91 -20.38
N GLU A 48 5.71 3.15 -19.07
CA GLU A 48 5.52 4.46 -18.42
C GLU A 48 4.13 5.09 -18.64
N LYS A 49 3.11 4.25 -18.86
CA LYS A 49 1.70 4.65 -19.03
C LYS A 49 1.02 4.82 -17.67
N TYR A 50 1.49 5.81 -16.90
CA TYR A 50 1.07 5.99 -15.52
C TYR A 50 -0.39 6.44 -15.36
N GLU A 51 -0.95 7.21 -16.30
CA GLU A 51 -2.37 7.59 -16.26
C GLU A 51 -3.28 6.36 -16.30
N GLU A 52 -3.06 5.46 -17.26
CA GLU A 52 -3.79 4.18 -17.35
C GLU A 52 -3.53 3.27 -16.14
N ALA A 53 -2.35 3.37 -15.49
CA ALA A 53 -2.04 2.62 -14.28
C ALA A 53 -2.80 3.16 -13.06
N LEU A 54 -2.95 4.50 -12.96
CA LEU A 54 -3.80 5.15 -11.95
C LEU A 54 -5.27 4.78 -12.15
N ASP A 55 -5.75 4.63 -13.39
CA ASP A 55 -7.11 4.16 -13.66
C ASP A 55 -7.37 2.78 -13.07
N ILE A 56 -6.38 1.88 -13.05
CA ILE A 56 -6.52 0.57 -12.39
C ILE A 56 -6.70 0.74 -10.88
N ALA A 57 -5.93 1.62 -10.24
CA ALA A 57 -6.07 1.91 -8.83
C ALA A 57 -7.44 2.56 -8.52
N ARG A 58 -7.83 3.58 -9.29
CA ARG A 58 -9.13 4.27 -9.16
C ARG A 58 -10.30 3.31 -9.30
N ALA A 59 -10.29 2.45 -10.33
CA ALA A 59 -11.36 1.47 -10.55
C ALA A 59 -11.51 0.46 -9.40
N GLN A 60 -10.42 0.14 -8.68
CA GLN A 60 -10.52 -0.71 -7.48
C GLN A 60 -11.21 0.02 -6.33
N VAL A 61 -10.86 1.29 -6.10
CA VAL A 61 -11.46 2.13 -5.06
C VAL A 61 -12.94 2.39 -5.34
N GLU A 62 -13.29 2.71 -6.59
CA GLU A 62 -14.69 2.83 -7.05
C GLU A 62 -15.44 1.50 -6.95
N GLY A 63 -14.74 0.38 -7.16
CA GLY A 63 -15.25 -0.98 -7.01
C GLY A 63 -15.41 -1.44 -5.55
N GLY A 64 -15.11 -0.59 -4.56
CA GLY A 64 -15.31 -0.88 -3.14
C GLY A 64 -14.07 -1.36 -2.38
N ALA A 65 -12.87 -1.29 -2.98
CA ALA A 65 -11.63 -1.50 -2.23
C ALA A 65 -11.47 -0.40 -1.17
N GLN A 66 -11.21 -0.83 0.07
CA GLN A 66 -11.00 0.07 1.21
C GLN A 66 -9.51 0.32 1.45
N ILE A 67 -8.63 -0.48 0.85
CA ILE A 67 -7.18 -0.34 0.83
C ILE A 67 -6.71 -0.70 -0.58
N VAL A 68 -5.69 -0.01 -1.10
CA VAL A 68 -5.06 -0.36 -2.39
C VAL A 68 -3.68 -0.95 -2.13
N ASP A 69 -3.44 -2.18 -2.58
CA ASP A 69 -2.14 -2.84 -2.55
C ASP A 69 -1.29 -2.41 -3.74
N ILE A 70 -0.04 -2.00 -3.51
CA ILE A 70 0.86 -1.54 -4.56
C ILE A 70 2.13 -2.35 -4.49
N ASN A 71 2.40 -3.12 -5.53
CA ASN A 71 3.59 -3.94 -5.67
C ASN A 71 4.36 -3.56 -6.94
N MET A 72 5.66 -3.28 -6.77
CA MET A 72 6.61 -2.90 -7.84
C MET A 72 7.80 -3.87 -7.96
N ASP A 73 7.68 -5.08 -7.39
CA ASP A 73 8.71 -6.10 -7.45
C ASP A 73 8.71 -6.80 -8.81
N GLU A 74 9.63 -6.41 -9.68
CA GLU A 74 9.87 -7.03 -10.97
C GLU A 74 11.36 -6.94 -11.30
N GLY A 75 11.98 -8.04 -11.74
CA GLY A 75 13.44 -8.13 -11.90
C GLY A 75 14.05 -7.13 -12.90
N MET A 76 13.23 -6.57 -13.80
CA MET A 76 13.64 -5.60 -14.82
C MET A 76 13.35 -4.14 -14.42
N LEU A 77 12.75 -3.88 -13.25
CA LEU A 77 12.41 -2.55 -12.77
C LEU A 77 13.35 -2.12 -11.63
N ASP A 78 13.67 -0.83 -11.61
CA ASP A 78 14.13 -0.18 -10.37
C ASP A 78 12.92 -0.03 -9.45
N GLY A 79 12.75 -0.99 -8.54
CA GLY A 79 11.59 -1.04 -7.65
C GLY A 79 11.51 0.14 -6.67
N VAL A 80 12.65 0.70 -6.24
CA VAL A 80 12.67 1.88 -5.36
C VAL A 80 12.14 3.10 -6.11
N ALA A 81 12.65 3.34 -7.32
CA ALA A 81 12.20 4.45 -8.15
C ALA A 81 10.73 4.28 -8.59
N ALA A 82 10.34 3.07 -9.00
CA ALA A 82 8.98 2.76 -9.43
C ALA A 82 7.96 2.93 -8.30
N MET A 83 8.24 2.40 -7.11
CA MET A 83 7.39 2.55 -5.92
C MET A 83 7.22 4.02 -5.55
N THR A 84 8.35 4.74 -5.43
CA THR A 84 8.35 6.17 -5.09
C THR A 84 7.55 7.00 -6.09
N ARG A 85 7.78 6.79 -7.40
CA ARG A 85 7.10 7.52 -8.47
C ARG A 85 5.60 7.25 -8.46
N PHE A 86 5.19 5.98 -8.39
CA PHE A 86 3.78 5.63 -8.45
C PHE A 86 3.01 6.10 -7.22
N LEU A 87 3.58 6.00 -6.01
CA LEU A 87 2.94 6.51 -4.80
C LEU A 87 2.77 8.03 -4.82
N ASN A 88 3.75 8.79 -5.34
CA ASN A 88 3.60 10.23 -5.52
C ASN A 88 2.47 10.59 -6.50
N LEU A 89 2.29 9.80 -7.56
CA LEU A 89 1.18 9.97 -8.52
C LEU A 89 -0.17 9.59 -7.91
N VAL A 90 -0.22 8.52 -7.11
CA VAL A 90 -1.43 8.15 -6.35
C VAL A 90 -1.82 9.29 -5.39
N ALA A 91 -0.84 9.92 -4.74
CA ALA A 91 -1.08 11.07 -3.86
C ALA A 91 -1.64 12.31 -4.57
N SER A 92 -1.39 12.48 -5.88
CA SER A 92 -1.98 13.57 -6.67
C SER A 92 -3.42 13.32 -7.12
N GLU A 93 -3.95 12.10 -6.93
CA GLU A 93 -5.31 11.71 -7.31
C GLU A 93 -6.21 11.55 -6.07
N PRO A 94 -7.10 12.52 -5.77
CA PRO A 94 -7.93 12.49 -4.56
C PRO A 94 -8.81 11.24 -4.44
N ASP A 95 -9.36 10.76 -5.56
CA ASP A 95 -10.24 9.59 -5.58
C ASP A 95 -9.55 8.30 -5.15
N ILE A 96 -8.23 8.23 -5.35
CA ILE A 96 -7.40 7.08 -4.97
C ILE A 96 -6.82 7.32 -3.57
N SER A 97 -6.19 8.47 -3.36
CA SER A 97 -5.49 8.81 -2.12
C SER A 97 -6.40 8.95 -0.89
N ARG A 98 -7.72 9.03 -1.07
CA ARG A 98 -8.67 9.00 0.06
C ARG A 98 -8.58 7.71 0.89
N VAL A 99 -8.27 6.56 0.28
CA VAL A 99 -8.12 5.29 1.01
C VAL A 99 -6.66 5.00 1.38
N PRO A 100 -6.38 4.23 2.44
CA PRO A 100 -5.02 3.80 2.76
C PRO A 100 -4.39 2.94 1.65
N VAL A 101 -3.06 2.99 1.60
CA VAL A 101 -2.26 2.11 0.73
C VAL A 101 -1.65 0.97 1.55
N MET A 102 -1.51 -0.20 0.92
CA MET A 102 -0.66 -1.30 1.36
C MET A 102 0.58 -1.32 0.47
N ILE A 103 1.75 -1.07 1.06
CA ILE A 103 3.04 -1.08 0.35
C ILE A 103 3.51 -2.53 0.31
N ASP A 104 3.50 -3.13 -0.89
CA ASP A 104 3.85 -4.53 -1.09
C ASP A 104 5.22 -4.71 -1.77
N SER A 105 6.16 -5.30 -1.04
CA SER A 105 7.46 -5.70 -1.55
C SER A 105 8.11 -6.76 -0.67
N SER A 106 8.93 -7.59 -1.31
CA SER A 106 9.86 -8.52 -0.67
C SER A 106 11.18 -7.87 -0.24
N LYS A 107 11.43 -6.61 -0.63
CA LYS A 107 12.68 -5.88 -0.39
C LYS A 107 12.44 -4.70 0.54
N TRP A 108 13.16 -4.65 1.66
CA TRP A 108 12.97 -3.63 2.68
C TRP A 108 13.21 -2.22 2.17
N GLU A 109 14.20 -2.02 1.31
CA GLU A 109 14.53 -0.72 0.73
C GLU A 109 13.39 -0.13 -0.12
N ILE A 110 12.56 -0.97 -0.75
CA ILE A 110 11.38 -0.55 -1.52
C ILE A 110 10.25 -0.15 -0.57
N ILE A 111 10.05 -0.93 0.50
CA ILE A 111 9.09 -0.61 1.56
C ILE A 111 9.43 0.74 2.18
N GLU A 112 10.69 0.93 2.57
CA GLU A 112 11.17 2.17 3.19
C GLU A 112 11.03 3.37 2.26
N ALA A 113 11.30 3.20 0.96
CA ALA A 113 11.09 4.24 -0.03
C ALA A 113 9.62 4.65 -0.15
N GLY A 114 8.70 3.68 -0.13
CA GLY A 114 7.28 3.96 -0.11
C GLY A 114 6.82 4.67 1.18
N LEU A 115 7.30 4.20 2.34
CA LEU A 115 6.97 4.80 3.64
C LEU A 115 7.39 6.28 3.73
N LYS A 116 8.46 6.68 3.03
CA LYS A 116 8.93 8.08 2.99
C LYS A 116 8.00 9.03 2.24
N VAL A 117 7.15 8.53 1.34
CA VAL A 117 6.31 9.36 0.46
C VAL A 117 4.82 9.22 0.72
N VAL A 118 4.37 8.17 1.43
CA VAL A 118 2.96 8.05 1.81
C VAL A 118 2.63 9.01 2.96
N GLN A 119 1.60 9.85 2.75
CA GLN A 119 1.16 10.83 3.75
C GLN A 119 0.39 10.19 4.92
N GLY A 120 -0.52 9.27 4.61
CA GLY A 120 -1.40 8.63 5.58
C GLY A 120 -0.78 7.40 6.25
N LYS A 121 -1.47 6.84 7.24
CA LYS A 121 -1.01 5.60 7.89
C LYS A 121 -1.35 4.39 7.02
N CYS A 122 -0.33 3.84 6.36
CA CYS A 122 -0.41 2.70 5.45
C CYS A 122 -0.23 1.34 6.14
N VAL A 123 -0.31 0.27 5.34
CA VAL A 123 0.06 -1.10 5.72
C VAL A 123 1.38 -1.47 5.05
N VAL A 124 2.25 -2.18 5.76
CA VAL A 124 3.46 -2.79 5.20
C VAL A 124 3.16 -4.25 4.90
N ASN A 125 3.41 -4.67 3.66
CA ASN A 125 3.27 -6.05 3.18
C ASN A 125 4.59 -6.47 2.50
N SER A 126 5.40 -7.36 3.04
CA SER A 126 5.38 -7.88 4.40
C SER A 126 6.80 -8.06 4.93
N ILE A 127 6.91 -8.26 6.23
CA ILE A 127 8.15 -8.71 6.88
C ILE A 127 7.94 -10.13 7.38
N SER A 128 9.03 -10.89 7.54
CA SER A 128 8.94 -12.28 7.98
C SER A 128 10.20 -12.72 8.73
N LEU A 129 10.12 -13.89 9.36
CA LEU A 129 11.25 -14.53 10.06
C LEU A 129 12.25 -15.23 9.11
N LYS A 130 12.09 -15.11 7.78
CA LYS A 130 12.96 -15.78 6.79
C LYS A 130 14.44 -15.41 6.95
N GLU A 131 14.72 -14.17 7.35
CA GLU A 131 16.07 -13.63 7.54
C GLU A 131 16.50 -13.63 9.02
N GLY A 132 15.74 -14.31 9.88
CA GLY A 132 15.99 -14.40 11.32
C GLY A 132 15.24 -13.37 12.17
N GLU A 133 15.19 -13.65 13.47
CA GLU A 133 14.45 -12.85 14.46
C GLU A 133 14.98 -11.43 14.59
N ALA A 134 16.30 -11.24 14.56
CA ALA A 134 16.92 -9.93 14.70
C ALA A 134 16.47 -8.95 13.60
N THR A 135 16.49 -9.40 12.35
CA THR A 135 16.02 -8.61 11.18
C THR A 135 14.53 -8.32 11.27
N PHE A 136 13.72 -9.32 11.65
CA PHE A 136 12.29 -9.12 11.86
C PHE A 136 11.98 -8.04 12.90
N ILE A 137 12.63 -8.10 14.08
CA ILE A 137 12.45 -7.11 15.15
C ILE A 137 12.90 -5.73 14.71
N HIS A 138 13.97 -5.64 13.90
CA HIS A 138 14.45 -4.36 13.37
C HIS A 138 13.39 -3.71 12.46
N HIS A 139 12.82 -4.47 11.53
CA HIS A 139 11.79 -3.97 10.61
C HIS A 139 10.41 -3.73 11.26
N ALA A 140 10.11 -4.39 12.38
CA ALA A 140 8.82 -4.30 13.07
C ALA A 140 8.69 -3.12 14.05
N LYS A 141 9.77 -2.36 14.29
CA LYS A 141 9.83 -1.25 15.25
C LYS A 141 9.74 0.10 14.57
#